data_AF-A0A537TJR7-F1
#
_entry.id   AF-A0A537TJR7-F1
#
_cell.length_a   1.000
_cell.length_b   1.000
_cell.length_c   1.000
_cell.angle_alpha   90.00
_cell.angle_beta   90.00
_cell.angle_gamma   90.00
#
_symmetry.space_group_name_H-M   'P 1'
#
loop_
_entity.id
_entity.type
_entity.pdbx_description
1 polymer ?
#
loop_
_entity_poly.entity_id
_entity_poly.type
_entity_poly.pdbx_seq_one_letter_code
_entity_poly.pdbx_strand_id
1 'polypeptide(L)'
;IQPQWIQNINTVCIVLGGPVLASLFTRMRARGWRIDIPKQFAASLLLMALAFFILPLGIKLAGADGKSPFVWLFLSYVLQSVGELLIMPIGYAMIGKLAPKQFQGVMMGSWMLVTGLASLFAGDFSGMIPEPTGTTAVATNPEYAKLFAELGAGSLAVGIALVVLIPFLRKLITDKVEARPIEAATVVPVA
;
A
#
# COMPACT_ATOMS: atom_id res chain seq x y z
N ILE A 1 -9.86 23.62 5.03
CA ILE A 1 -8.89 23.35 3.94
C ILE A 1 -9.64 22.55 2.88
N GLN A 2 -9.67 22.98 1.60
CA GLN A 2 -10.39 22.21 0.59
C GLN A 2 -9.70 20.84 0.40
N PRO A 3 -10.46 19.73 0.31
CA PRO A 3 -9.89 18.37 0.21
C PRO A 3 -8.97 18.20 -1.00
N GLN A 4 -9.18 18.98 -2.06
CA GLN A 4 -8.34 18.99 -3.27
C GLN A 4 -6.87 19.31 -2.97
N TRP A 5 -6.58 20.24 -2.05
CA TRP A 5 -5.21 20.60 -1.70
C TRP A 5 -4.46 19.47 -1.01
N ILE A 6 -5.18 18.60 -0.30
CA ILE A 6 -4.61 17.46 0.41
C ILE A 6 -4.30 16.33 -0.59
N GLN A 7 -5.15 16.13 -1.60
CA GLN A 7 -4.87 15.16 -2.68
C GLN A 7 -3.66 15.57 -3.53
N ASN A 8 -3.47 16.86 -3.77
CA ASN A 8 -2.29 17.37 -4.47
C ASN A 8 -0.97 17.03 -3.74
N ILE A 9 -0.98 16.93 -2.40
CA ILE A 9 0.22 16.54 -1.63
C ILE A 9 0.64 15.12 -1.98
N ASN A 10 -0.30 14.18 -2.08
CA ASN A 10 -0.01 12.81 -2.49
C ASN A 10 0.59 12.76 -3.91
N THR A 11 -0.01 13.47 -4.87
CA THR A 11 0.53 13.53 -6.25
C THR A 11 1.95 14.09 -6.30
N VAL A 12 2.22 15.19 -5.58
CA VAL A 12 3.57 15.79 -5.51
C VAL A 12 4.56 14.82 -4.84
N CYS A 13 4.15 14.13 -3.77
CA CYS A 13 4.98 13.14 -3.10
C CYS A 13 5.30 11.94 -4.01
N ILE A 14 4.36 11.48 -4.83
CA ILE A 14 4.60 10.39 -5.79
C ILE A 14 5.53 10.86 -6.92
N VAL A 15 5.32 12.06 -7.47
CA VAL A 15 6.14 12.60 -8.57
C VAL A 15 7.59 12.82 -8.13
N LEU A 16 7.81 13.36 -6.93
CA LEU A 16 9.15 13.58 -6.38
C LEU A 16 9.76 12.30 -5.76
N GLY A 17 8.93 11.51 -5.08
CA GLY A 17 9.33 10.26 -4.43
C GLY A 17 9.63 9.13 -5.41
N GLY A 18 8.98 9.12 -6.58
CA GLY A 18 9.20 8.16 -7.68
C GLY A 18 10.68 8.00 -8.06
N PRO A 19 11.33 9.07 -8.53
CA PRO A 19 12.76 9.06 -8.87
C PRO A 19 13.66 8.70 -7.68
N VAL A 20 13.33 9.19 -6.48
CA VAL A 20 14.10 8.92 -5.25
C VAL A 20 14.07 7.43 -4.91
N LEU A 21 12.88 6.83 -4.90
CA LEU A 21 12.70 5.41 -4.59
C LEU A 21 13.31 4.53 -5.68
N ALA A 22 13.17 4.90 -6.96
CA ALA A 22 13.84 4.21 -8.07
C ALA A 22 15.36 4.22 -7.90
N SER A 23 15.94 5.37 -7.51
CA SER A 23 17.38 5.48 -7.24
C SER A 23 17.81 4.64 -6.03
N LEU A 24 16.99 4.58 -4.97
CA LEU A 24 17.24 3.75 -3.79
C LEU A 24 17.23 2.26 -4.17
N PHE A 25 16.26 1.83 -4.96
CA PHE A 25 16.18 0.46 -5.45
C PHE A 25 17.34 0.09 -6.36
N THR A 26 17.79 1.00 -7.21
CA THR A 26 18.93 0.78 -8.11
C THR A 26 20.21 0.60 -7.28
N ARG A 27 20.40 1.41 -6.22
CA ARG A 27 21.51 1.25 -5.26
C ARG A 27 21.41 -0.02 -4.44
N MET A 28 20.23 -0.40 -3.96
CA MET A 28 20.05 -1.66 -3.23
C MET A 28 20.31 -2.89 -4.13
N ARG A 29 19.89 -2.83 -5.39
CA ARG A 29 20.17 -3.87 -6.38
C ARG A 29 21.66 -3.94 -6.72
N ALA A 30 22.34 -2.79 -6.80
CA ALA A 30 23.80 -2.73 -6.96
C ALA A 30 24.57 -3.33 -5.77
N ARG A 31 23.99 -3.29 -4.56
CA ARG A 31 24.51 -3.97 -3.35
C ARG A 31 24.13 -5.45 -3.24
N GLY A 32 23.52 -6.03 -4.27
CA GLY A 32 23.18 -7.46 -4.32
C GLY A 32 21.92 -7.87 -3.53
N TRP A 33 21.13 -6.92 -3.01
CA TRP A 33 19.88 -7.25 -2.32
C TRP A 33 18.79 -7.66 -3.33
N ARG A 34 18.44 -8.95 -3.34
CA ARG A 34 17.27 -9.47 -4.07
C ARG A 34 16.01 -9.16 -3.27
N ILE A 35 15.30 -8.10 -3.66
CA ILE A 35 14.05 -7.72 -3.03
C ILE A 35 12.90 -8.47 -3.71
N ASP A 36 12.48 -9.57 -3.09
CA ASP A 36 11.37 -10.37 -3.59
C ASP A 36 10.05 -9.57 -3.59
N ILE A 37 9.19 -9.85 -4.56
CA ILE A 37 7.89 -9.19 -4.71
C ILE A 37 7.06 -9.22 -3.41
N PRO A 38 6.94 -10.37 -2.69
CA PRO A 38 6.21 -10.42 -1.42
C PRO A 38 6.84 -9.57 -0.31
N LYS A 39 8.17 -9.40 -0.32
CA LYS A 39 8.87 -8.55 0.66
C LYS A 39 8.57 -7.07 0.42
N GLN A 40 8.50 -6.65 -0.84
CA GLN A 40 8.13 -5.27 -1.19
C GLN A 40 6.69 -4.96 -0.77
N PHE A 41 5.77 -5.90 -1.02
CA PHE A 41 4.37 -5.77 -0.62
C PHE A 41 4.18 -5.76 0.91
N ALA A 42 4.97 -6.55 1.65
CA ALA A 42 5.00 -6.47 3.11
C ALA A 42 5.56 -5.14 3.61
N ALA A 43 6.65 -4.65 3.02
CA ALA A 43 7.23 -3.37 3.39
C ALA A 43 6.25 -2.21 3.17
N SER A 44 5.49 -2.20 2.08
CA SER A 44 4.48 -1.18 1.83
C SER A 44 3.34 -1.21 2.83
N LEU A 45 2.85 -2.40 3.23
CA LEU A 45 1.80 -2.53 4.24
C LEU A 45 2.27 -2.06 5.62
N LEU A 46 3.51 -2.35 5.99
CA LEU A 46 4.10 -1.87 7.24
C LEU A 46 4.29 -0.35 7.23
N LEU A 47 4.71 0.23 6.11
CA LEU A 47 4.78 1.70 5.94
C LEU A 47 3.40 2.34 6.03
N MET A 48 2.38 1.71 5.45
CA MET A 48 0.99 2.15 5.53
C MET A 48 0.48 2.13 6.98
N ALA A 49 0.76 1.05 7.73
CA ALA A 49 0.44 0.95 9.14
C ALA A 49 1.13 2.04 9.97
N LEU A 50 2.42 2.30 9.70
CA LEU A 50 3.18 3.35 10.37
C LEU A 50 2.61 4.73 10.07
N ALA A 51 2.22 5.01 8.82
CA ALA A 51 1.57 6.26 8.42
C ALA A 51 0.31 6.51 9.26
N PHE A 52 -0.55 5.50 9.40
CA PHE A 52 -1.76 5.60 10.22
C PHE A 52 -1.45 5.76 11.72
N PHE A 53 -0.43 5.11 12.28
CA PHE A 53 -0.08 5.25 13.71
C PHE A 53 0.55 6.60 14.08
N ILE A 54 1.18 7.28 13.13
CA ILE A 54 1.75 8.61 13.30
C ILE A 54 0.66 9.67 13.56
N LEU A 55 -0.57 9.46 13.07
CA LEU A 55 -1.69 10.38 13.27
C LEU A 55 -2.21 10.41 14.72
N PRO A 56 -2.54 9.28 15.40
CA PRO A 56 -2.86 9.26 16.83
C PRO A 56 -1.75 9.82 17.71
N LEU A 57 -0.48 9.56 17.35
CA LEU A 57 0.67 10.13 18.05
C LEU A 57 0.71 11.66 17.93
N GLY A 58 0.49 12.19 16.73
CA GLY A 58 0.37 13.63 16.49
C GLY A 58 -0.80 14.27 17.25
N ILE A 59 -1.93 13.58 17.38
CA ILE A 59 -3.08 14.03 18.18
C ILE A 59 -2.75 14.04 19.68
N LYS A 60 -2.05 13.02 20.21
CA LYS A 60 -1.62 12.97 21.61
C LYS A 60 -0.55 14.00 21.96
N LEU A 61 0.29 14.37 20.99
CA LEU A 61 1.34 15.38 21.12
C LEU A 61 0.85 16.80 20.75
N ALA A 62 -0.44 16.97 20.45
CA ALA A 62 -1.02 18.28 20.22
C ALA A 62 -1.01 19.10 21.53
N GLY A 63 -0.52 20.34 21.47
CA GLY A 63 -0.48 21.25 22.61
C GLY A 63 -1.88 21.66 23.10
N ALA A 64 -1.93 22.51 24.13
CA ALA A 64 -3.15 22.94 24.82
C ALA A 64 -4.26 23.54 23.90
N ASP A 65 -3.92 23.94 22.68
CA ASP A 65 -4.85 24.42 21.64
C ASP A 65 -5.58 23.31 20.86
N GLY A 66 -5.26 22.02 21.09
CA GLY A 66 -5.90 20.88 20.44
C GLY A 66 -5.59 20.72 18.95
N LYS A 67 -4.73 21.58 18.38
CA LYS A 67 -4.29 21.54 16.98
C LYS A 67 -3.04 20.70 16.85
N SER A 68 -3.17 19.52 16.25
CA SER A 68 -2.01 18.72 15.85
C SER A 68 -1.20 19.49 14.79
N PRO A 69 0.14 19.59 14.93
CA PRO A 69 0.99 20.20 13.91
C PRO A 69 0.78 19.56 12.54
N PHE A 70 0.61 20.38 11.50
CA PHE A 70 0.45 19.93 10.11
C PHE A 70 1.58 18.99 9.64
N VAL A 71 2.73 19.04 10.31
CA VAL A 71 3.89 18.17 10.11
C VAL A 71 3.52 16.67 10.25
N TRP A 72 2.66 16.29 11.18
CA TRP A 72 2.27 14.88 11.38
C TRP A 72 1.38 14.37 10.26
N LEU A 73 0.45 15.20 9.80
CA LEU A 73 -0.40 14.91 8.66
C LEU A 73 0.45 14.79 7.40
N PHE A 74 1.34 15.75 7.16
CA PHE A 74 2.28 15.73 6.03
C PHE A 74 3.15 14.47 6.04
N LEU A 75 3.72 14.09 7.20
CA LEU A 75 4.54 12.89 7.33
C LEU A 75 3.76 11.60 7.06
N SER A 76 2.53 11.51 7.57
CA SER A 76 1.63 10.39 7.27
C SER A 76 1.39 10.28 5.76
N TYR A 77 1.05 11.39 5.09
CA TYR A 77 0.84 11.40 3.64
C TYR A 77 2.07 10.98 2.86
N VAL A 78 3.26 11.47 3.23
CA VAL A 78 4.52 11.08 2.58
C VAL A 78 4.76 9.57 2.72
N LEU A 79 4.56 9.01 3.91
CA LEU A 79 4.71 7.56 4.15
C LEU A 79 3.68 6.75 3.36
N GLN A 80 2.43 7.23 3.29
CA GLN A 80 1.37 6.65 2.49
C GLN A 80 1.73 6.61 1.01
N SER A 81 2.19 7.74 0.46
CA SER A 81 2.62 7.83 -0.94
C SER A 81 3.81 6.93 -1.26
N VAL A 82 4.77 6.79 -0.34
CA VAL A 82 5.89 5.85 -0.51
C VAL A 82 5.37 4.40 -0.51
N GLY A 83 4.41 4.07 0.36
CA GLY A 83 3.73 2.78 0.38
C GLY A 83 2.99 2.48 -0.93
N GLU A 84 2.27 3.47 -1.48
CA GLU A 84 1.56 3.34 -2.76
C GLU A 84 2.52 3.12 -3.93
N LEU A 85 3.60 3.88 -3.98
CA LEU A 85 4.63 3.77 -5.01
C LEU A 85 5.29 2.38 -5.05
N LEU A 86 5.35 1.70 -3.90
CA LEU A 86 5.81 0.32 -3.81
C LEU A 86 4.78 -0.69 -4.36
N ILE A 87 3.49 -0.48 -4.13
CA ILE A 87 2.42 -1.42 -4.50
C ILE A 87 2.02 -1.32 -5.98
N MET A 88 1.91 -0.10 -6.51
CA MET A 88 1.39 0.17 -7.86
C MET A 88 2.09 -0.63 -8.97
N PRO A 89 3.43 -0.71 -9.06
CA PRO A 89 4.09 -1.50 -10.11
C PRO A 89 3.99 -3.01 -9.87
N ILE A 90 3.77 -3.44 -8.62
CA ILE A 90 3.75 -4.85 -8.22
C ILE A 90 2.43 -5.52 -8.59
N GLY A 91 1.30 -4.88 -8.30
CA GLY A 91 -0.03 -5.49 -8.52
C GLY A 91 -0.22 -5.94 -9.96
N TYR A 92 0.03 -5.04 -10.92
CA TYR A 92 -0.06 -5.34 -12.35
C TYR A 92 1.00 -6.35 -12.82
N ALA A 93 2.25 -6.23 -12.34
CA ALA A 93 3.32 -7.15 -12.72
C ALA A 93 3.11 -8.58 -12.20
N MET A 94 2.48 -8.75 -11.03
CA MET A 94 2.16 -10.06 -10.47
C MET A 94 1.10 -10.79 -11.29
N ILE A 95 0.05 -10.09 -11.72
CA ILE A 95 -0.99 -10.67 -12.57
C ILE A 95 -0.35 -11.17 -13.88
N GLY A 96 0.50 -10.35 -14.51
CA GLY A 96 1.19 -10.73 -15.74
C GLY A 96 2.15 -11.92 -15.58
N LYS A 97 2.86 -12.02 -14.45
CA LYS A 97 3.83 -13.10 -14.20
C LYS A 97 3.21 -14.42 -13.73
N LEU A 98 2.20 -14.36 -12.87
CA LEU A 98 1.61 -15.56 -12.24
C LEU A 98 0.39 -16.10 -12.97
N ALA A 99 -0.36 -15.26 -13.69
CA ALA A 99 -1.56 -15.71 -14.40
C ALA A 99 -1.20 -16.45 -15.71
N PRO A 100 -1.86 -17.57 -16.02
CA PRO A 100 -1.80 -18.19 -17.35
C PRO A 100 -2.29 -17.22 -18.42
N LYS A 101 -1.66 -17.20 -19.61
CA LYS A 101 -1.99 -16.27 -20.70
C LYS A 101 -3.49 -16.20 -21.01
N GLN A 102 -4.18 -17.35 -20.98
CA GLN A 102 -5.62 -17.48 -21.22
C GLN A 102 -6.51 -16.86 -20.13
N PHE A 103 -6.01 -16.67 -18.91
CA PHE A 103 -6.78 -16.14 -17.76
C PHE A 103 -6.30 -14.76 -17.29
N GLN A 104 -5.37 -14.12 -18.01
CA GLN A 104 -4.87 -12.79 -17.66
C GLN A 104 -6.00 -11.74 -17.61
N GLY A 105 -6.93 -11.77 -18.57
CA GLY A 105 -8.09 -10.88 -18.58
C GLY A 105 -9.02 -11.07 -17.38
N VAL A 106 -9.26 -12.32 -16.97
CA VAL A 106 -10.09 -12.64 -15.80
C VAL A 106 -9.42 -12.14 -14.51
N MET A 107 -8.12 -12.39 -14.35
CA MET A 107 -7.37 -11.94 -13.18
C MET A 107 -7.28 -10.42 -13.09
N MET A 108 -7.14 -9.74 -14.22
CA MET A 108 -7.16 -8.29 -14.28
C MET A 108 -8.54 -7.71 -13.95
N GLY A 109 -9.62 -8.35 -14.43
CA GLY A 109 -10.99 -8.01 -14.06
C GLY A 109 -11.27 -8.21 -12.56
N SER A 110 -10.82 -9.34 -11.99
CA SER A 110 -10.91 -9.59 -10.55
C SER A 110 -10.14 -8.56 -9.73
N TRP A 111 -8.95 -8.15 -10.19
CA TRP A 111 -8.16 -7.09 -9.53
C TRP A 111 -8.91 -5.75 -9.50
N MET A 112 -9.52 -5.36 -10.63
CA MET A 112 -10.34 -4.14 -10.67
C MET A 112 -11.58 -4.23 -9.78
N LEU A 113 -12.24 -5.39 -9.75
CA LEU A 113 -13.41 -5.62 -8.89
C LEU A 113 -13.04 -5.49 -7.41
N VAL A 114 -11.94 -6.12 -6.98
CA VAL A 114 -11.44 -6.00 -5.60
C VAL A 114 -11.07 -4.56 -5.27
N THR A 115 -10.46 -3.83 -6.21
CA THR A 115 -10.13 -2.41 -6.04
C THR A 115 -11.41 -1.56 -5.87
N GLY A 116 -12.46 -1.83 -6.64
CA GLY A 116 -13.75 -1.16 -6.51
C GLY A 116 -14.42 -1.43 -5.16
N LEU A 117 -14.43 -2.68 -4.71
CA LEU A 117 -14.92 -3.04 -3.38
C LEU A 117 -14.12 -2.36 -2.26
N ALA A 118 -12.79 -2.31 -2.39
CA ALA A 118 -11.95 -1.60 -1.42
C ALA A 118 -12.29 -0.11 -1.35
N SER A 119 -12.59 0.53 -2.48
CA SER A 119 -13.04 1.93 -2.52
C SER A 119 -14.40 2.13 -1.84
N LEU A 120 -15.34 1.19 -1.96
CA LEU A 120 -16.62 1.24 -1.24
C LEU A 120 -16.40 1.16 0.27
N PHE A 121 -15.61 0.18 0.73
CA PHE A 121 -15.26 0.08 2.15
C PHE A 121 -14.56 1.35 2.65
N ALA A 122 -13.63 1.91 1.87
CA ALA A 122 -12.98 3.18 2.20
C ALA A 122 -14.00 4.33 2.33
N GLY A 123 -15.03 4.36 1.47
CA GLY A 123 -16.14 5.30 1.56
C GLY A 123 -16.96 5.13 2.84
N ASP A 124 -17.30 3.89 3.20
CA ASP A 124 -18.02 3.58 4.44
C ASP A 124 -17.21 3.98 5.68
N PHE A 125 -15.91 3.66 5.71
CA PHE A 125 -15.01 4.09 6.78
C PHE A 125 -14.86 5.63 6.84
N SER A 126 -14.89 6.31 5.69
CA SER A 126 -14.88 7.77 5.65
C SER A 126 -16.20 8.36 6.15
N GLY A 127 -17.33 7.69 5.93
CA GLY A 127 -18.65 8.11 6.43
C GLY A 127 -18.84 7.87 7.93
N MET A 128 -18.05 6.98 8.53
CA MET A 128 -17.98 6.79 9.99
C MET A 128 -17.22 7.93 10.69
N ILE A 129 -16.55 8.81 9.94
CA ILE A 129 -15.91 10.00 10.51
C ILE A 129 -17.04 10.97 10.91
N PRO A 130 -17.18 11.32 12.20
CA PRO A 130 -18.21 12.25 12.64
C PRO A 130 -18.08 13.59 11.92
N GLU A 131 -19.16 14.07 11.30
CA GLU A 131 -19.22 15.44 10.80
C GLU A 131 -19.05 16.40 11.98
N PRO A 132 -18.26 17.48 11.85
CA PRO A 132 -18.04 18.42 12.93
C PRO A 132 -19.31 19.25 13.17
N THR A 133 -20.27 18.70 13.91
CA THR A 133 -21.44 19.41 14.43
C THR A 133 -20.96 20.31 15.58
N GLY A 134 -20.35 21.44 15.23
CA GLY A 134 -20.19 22.61 16.10
C GLY A 134 -19.38 22.47 17.38
N THR A 135 -18.63 21.38 17.60
CA THR A 135 -17.82 21.20 18.82
C THR A 135 -16.33 21.24 18.50
N THR A 136 -15.59 21.99 19.32
CA THR A 136 -14.16 22.28 19.22
C THR A 136 -13.29 21.06 18.87
N ALA A 137 -12.15 21.26 18.18
CA ALA A 137 -11.20 20.21 17.77
C ALA A 137 -10.83 19.19 18.87
N VAL A 138 -10.91 19.59 20.14
CA VAL A 138 -10.67 18.76 21.32
C VAL A 138 -11.69 17.61 21.47
N ALA A 139 -12.94 17.79 21.04
CA ALA A 139 -14.00 16.78 21.13
C ALA A 139 -13.88 15.67 20.08
N THR A 140 -13.41 16.01 18.86
CA THR A 140 -13.30 15.06 17.74
C THR A 140 -11.98 14.29 17.72
N ASN A 141 -10.93 14.84 18.34
CA ASN A 141 -9.60 14.22 18.46
C ASN A 141 -9.60 12.75 18.93
N PRO A 142 -10.33 12.33 19.98
CA PRO A 142 -10.34 10.93 20.42
C PRO A 142 -10.97 9.97 19.41
N GLU A 143 -12.01 10.40 18.67
CA GLU A 143 -12.67 9.57 17.66
C GLU A 143 -11.78 9.37 16.43
N TYR A 144 -11.12 10.44 15.96
CA TYR A 144 -10.09 10.33 14.92
C TYR A 144 -8.92 9.44 15.33
N ALA A 145 -8.42 9.61 16.56
CA ALA A 145 -7.31 8.80 17.07
C ALA A 145 -7.68 7.31 17.14
N LYS A 146 -8.92 6.98 17.50
CA LYS A 146 -9.41 5.60 17.52
C LYS A 146 -9.51 5.01 16.11
N LEU A 147 -10.14 5.72 15.18
CA LEU A 147 -10.27 5.27 13.78
C LEU A 147 -8.90 5.06 13.12
N PHE A 148 -7.98 6.00 13.27
CA PHE A 148 -6.62 5.83 12.71
C PHE A 148 -5.83 4.72 13.40
N ALA A 149 -6.03 4.49 14.70
CA ALA A 149 -5.41 3.37 15.39
C ALA A 149 -5.98 2.01 14.93
N GLU A 150 -7.28 1.91 14.67
CA GLU A 150 -7.91 0.70 14.12
C GLU A 150 -7.44 0.42 12.69
N LEU A 151 -7.39 1.44 11.83
CA LEU A 151 -6.85 1.32 10.47
C LEU A 151 -5.35 0.96 10.46
N GLY A 152 -4.57 1.56 11.36
CA GLY A 152 -3.16 1.25 11.55
C GLY A 152 -2.96 -0.18 12.06
N ALA A 153 -3.75 -0.63 13.04
CA ALA A 153 -3.70 -1.98 13.57
C ALA A 153 -4.13 -3.02 12.53
N GLY A 154 -5.18 -2.75 11.75
CA GLY A 154 -5.60 -3.60 10.64
C GLY A 154 -4.50 -3.74 9.58
N SER A 155 -3.92 -2.61 9.15
CA SER A 155 -2.80 -2.61 8.19
C SER A 155 -1.58 -3.35 8.73
N LEU A 156 -1.28 -3.20 10.03
CA LEU A 156 -0.18 -3.90 10.69
C LEU A 156 -0.44 -5.40 10.76
N ALA A 157 -1.65 -5.82 11.13
CA ALA A 157 -2.03 -7.23 11.21
C ALA A 157 -1.91 -7.91 9.84
N VAL A 158 -2.39 -7.27 8.78
CA VAL A 158 -2.26 -7.77 7.40
C VAL A 158 -0.79 -7.79 6.96
N GLY A 159 -0.01 -6.75 7.30
CA GLY A 159 1.43 -6.71 7.04
C GLY A 159 2.19 -7.85 7.72
N ILE A 160 1.93 -8.11 8.99
CA ILE A 160 2.54 -9.20 9.75
C ILE A 160 2.10 -10.56 9.20
N ALA A 161 0.80 -10.75 8.94
CA ALA A 161 0.29 -11.99 8.34
C ALA A 161 0.97 -12.28 7.00
N LEU A 162 1.16 -11.26 6.17
CA LEU A 162 1.89 -11.40 4.93
C LEU A 162 3.35 -11.78 5.16
N VAL A 163 4.06 -11.14 6.10
CA VAL A 163 5.44 -11.49 6.46
C VAL A 163 5.56 -12.96 6.87
N VAL A 164 4.62 -13.45 7.67
CA VAL A 164 4.56 -14.86 8.08
C VAL A 164 4.29 -15.79 6.88
N LEU A 165 3.49 -15.34 5.91
CA LEU A 165 3.19 -16.09 4.68
C LEU A 165 4.31 -16.00 3.62
N ILE A 166 5.26 -15.08 3.71
CA ILE A 166 6.40 -14.95 2.77
C ILE A 166 7.10 -16.29 2.48
N PRO A 167 7.52 -17.11 3.48
CA PRO A 167 8.18 -18.39 3.20
C PRO A 167 7.31 -19.33 2.36
N PHE A 168 6.00 -19.37 2.62
CA PHE A 168 5.05 -20.18 1.85
C PHE A 168 4.83 -19.64 0.43
N LEU A 169 4.65 -18.33 0.30
CA LEU A 169 4.49 -17.66 -1.00
C LEU A 169 5.72 -17.85 -1.88
N ARG A 170 6.92 -17.79 -1.30
CA ARG A 170 8.16 -18.07 -2.03
C ARG A 170 8.24 -19.48 -2.57
N LYS A 171 7.84 -20.46 -1.76
CA LYS A 171 7.81 -21.86 -2.20
C LYS A 171 6.88 -22.02 -3.41
N LEU A 172 5.66 -21.48 -3.32
CA LEU A 172 4.67 -21.58 -4.39
C LEU A 172 5.06 -20.82 -5.67
N ILE A 173 5.75 -19.69 -5.54
CA ILE A 173 6.27 -18.92 -6.69
C ILE A 173 7.43 -19.66 -7.36
N THR A 174 8.32 -20.26 -6.57
CA THR A 174 9.50 -20.98 -7.10
C THR A 174 9.07 -22.26 -7.83
N ASP A 175 8.16 -23.05 -7.24
CA ASP A 175 7.63 -24.29 -7.85
C ASP A 175 6.99 -24.04 -9.23
N LYS A 176 6.29 -22.90 -9.42
CA LYS A 176 5.69 -22.54 -10.72
C LYS A 176 6.69 -22.05 -11.77
N VAL A 177 7.83 -21.48 -11.34
CA VAL A 177 8.91 -21.06 -12.25
C VAL A 177 9.70 -22.28 -12.72
N GLU A 178 9.95 -23.24 -11.82
CA GLU A 178 10.60 -24.51 -12.13
C GLU A 178 9.73 -25.49 -12.94
N ALA A 179 8.41 -25.33 -12.93
CA ALA A 179 7.49 -26.10 -13.78
C ALA A 179 7.40 -25.60 -15.23
N ARG A 180 8.04 -24.47 -15.60
CA ARG A 180 8.13 -24.00 -17.00
C ARG A 180 9.56 -23.90 -17.59
N PRO A 181 10.36 -24.98 -17.69
CA PRO A 181 11.63 -24.86 -18.42
C PRO A 181 11.72 -25.62 -19.75
N ILE A 182 10.86 -26.59 -20.14
CA ILE A 182 11.12 -27.37 -21.39
C ILE A 182 9.89 -27.76 -22.26
N GLU A 183 8.64 -27.73 -21.77
CA GLU A 183 7.54 -28.40 -22.52
C GLU A 183 6.98 -27.64 -23.74
N ALA A 184 7.39 -26.39 -23.99
CA ALA A 184 6.84 -25.57 -25.09
C ALA A 184 7.81 -25.37 -26.28
N ALA A 185 8.85 -26.20 -26.40
CA ALA A 185 9.77 -26.21 -27.54
C ALA A 185 9.57 -27.44 -28.45
N THR A 186 8.36 -28.02 -28.52
CA THR A 186 8.01 -29.00 -29.55
C THR A 186 7.53 -28.28 -30.81
N VAL A 187 8.52 -28.01 -31.66
CA VAL A 187 8.48 -27.96 -33.13
C VAL A 187 7.09 -28.18 -33.73
N VAL A 188 6.48 -27.12 -34.26
CA VAL A 188 5.46 -27.26 -35.32
C VAL A 188 6.23 -27.27 -36.64
N PRO A 189 6.36 -28.40 -37.35
CA PRO A 189 6.92 -28.38 -38.69
C PRO A 189 5.94 -27.64 -39.61
N VAL A 190 6.46 -26.62 -40.29
CA VAL A 190 5.76 -25.97 -41.40
C VAL A 190 5.59 -27.01 -42.50
N ALA A 191 4.34 -27.30 -42.86
CA ALA A 191 3.95 -28.02 -44.06
C ALA A 191 3.12 -27.07 -44.94
#